data_AF-A0ABD3RAS3-F1
#
_entry.id   AF-A0ABD3RAS3-F1
#
_cell.length_a   1.000
_cell.length_b   1.000
_cell.length_c   1.000
_cell.angle_alpha   90.00
_cell.angle_beta   90.00
_cell.angle_gamma   90.00
#
_symmetry.space_group_name_H-M   'P 1'
#
loop_
_entity.id
_entity.type
_entity.pdbx_description
1 polymer ?
#
loop_
_entity_poly.entity_id
_entity_poly.type
_entity_poly.pdbx_seq_one_letter_code
_entity_poly.pdbx_strand_id
1 'polypeptide(L)'
;MSQSSNTPRRLLLKLRVKAWEDAVFRSSSTAIVGNDDDDRQGGRWSDGFAVWGAGRNGKDFLKALSPDVLSKVVCLVDVDQRKIESIRWYDNPSLLGRGNRIPILHFSDLTRDGNVGTGDVKFGRIDKRKCEEGDFVVASSHQRARLNEVRTKGRNFDTERQSDVDREVLRRLPVVICMAMFQTNGALESNVASIGRVEGKSLWHII
;
A
#
# COMPACT_ATOMS: atom_id res chain seq x y z
N MET A 1 -25.72 -9.88 -20.96
CA MET A 1 -25.14 -9.32 -19.72
C MET A 1 -24.14 -10.33 -19.17
N SER A 2 -22.92 -9.91 -18.82
CA SER A 2 -21.92 -10.83 -18.24
C SER A 2 -22.36 -11.26 -16.84
N GLN A 3 -22.24 -12.55 -16.50
CA GLN A 3 -22.53 -13.07 -15.16
C GLN A 3 -21.74 -12.33 -14.04
N SER A 4 -20.57 -11.77 -14.40
CA SER A 4 -19.74 -11.00 -13.48
C SER A 4 -20.38 -9.71 -12.97
N SER A 5 -21.32 -9.09 -13.70
CA SER A 5 -21.98 -7.84 -13.26
C SER A 5 -22.99 -8.07 -12.13
N ASN A 6 -23.48 -9.30 -11.98
CA ASN A 6 -24.45 -9.68 -10.94
C ASN A 6 -23.79 -10.32 -9.71
N THR A 7 -22.49 -10.60 -9.77
CA THR A 7 -21.79 -11.21 -8.65
C THR A 7 -21.47 -10.14 -7.60
N PRO A 8 -21.84 -10.33 -6.31
CA PRO A 8 -21.53 -9.36 -5.27
C PRO A 8 -20.03 -9.06 -5.20
N ARG A 9 -19.64 -7.78 -5.22
CA ARG A 9 -18.24 -7.32 -5.14
C ARG A 9 -17.44 -8.01 -4.04
N ARG A 10 -18.06 -8.22 -2.88
CA ARG A 10 -17.44 -8.90 -1.73
C ARG A 10 -17.12 -10.37 -2.00
N LEU A 11 -17.97 -11.07 -2.76
CA LEU A 11 -17.73 -12.45 -3.13
C LEU A 11 -16.57 -12.53 -4.14
N LEU A 12 -16.56 -11.65 -5.15
CA LEU A 12 -15.44 -11.57 -6.10
C LEU A 12 -14.11 -11.28 -5.39
N LEU A 13 -14.10 -10.34 -4.44
CA LEU A 13 -12.91 -10.07 -3.64
C LEU A 13 -12.43 -11.31 -2.87
N LYS A 14 -13.34 -12.01 -2.18
CA LYS A 14 -12.97 -13.24 -1.45
C LYS A 14 -12.39 -14.31 -2.38
N LEU A 15 -12.98 -14.50 -3.56
CA LEU A 15 -12.47 -15.46 -4.54
C LEU A 15 -11.08 -15.07 -5.06
N ARG A 16 -10.87 -13.78 -5.36
CA ARG A 16 -9.56 -13.26 -5.80
C ARG A 16 -8.49 -13.40 -4.71
N VAL A 17 -8.84 -13.05 -3.48
CA VAL A 17 -7.94 -13.21 -2.32
C VAL A 17 -7.59 -14.67 -2.11
N LYS A 18 -8.58 -15.57 -2.12
CA LYS A 18 -8.35 -17.00 -1.97
C LYS A 18 -7.47 -17.58 -3.08
N ALA A 19 -7.74 -17.23 -4.33
CA ALA A 19 -6.93 -17.64 -5.47
C ALA A 19 -5.48 -17.14 -5.37
N TRP A 20 -5.30 -15.88 -4.93
CA TRP A 20 -3.96 -15.33 -4.68
C TRP A 20 -3.24 -16.02 -3.52
N GLU A 21 -3.92 -16.31 -2.41
CA GLU A 21 -3.32 -17.04 -1.29
C GLU A 21 -2.81 -18.42 -1.76
N ASP A 22 -3.63 -19.14 -2.52
CA ASP A 22 -3.29 -20.50 -2.97
C ASP A 22 -2.19 -20.48 -4.03
N ALA A 23 -2.31 -19.65 -5.05
CA ALA A 23 -1.42 -19.66 -6.21
C ALA A 23 -0.10 -18.92 -5.96
N VAL A 24 -0.11 -17.85 -5.16
CA VAL A 24 1.04 -16.94 -4.99
C VAL A 24 1.65 -17.11 -3.62
N PHE A 25 0.87 -16.90 -2.56
CA PHE A 25 1.41 -16.85 -1.20
C PHE A 25 1.89 -18.24 -0.74
N ARG A 26 1.05 -19.27 -0.89
CA ARG A 26 1.36 -20.64 -0.44
C ARG A 26 2.35 -21.35 -1.37
N SER A 27 2.21 -21.21 -2.69
CA SER A 27 3.15 -21.81 -3.66
C SER A 27 4.60 -21.36 -3.45
N SER A 28 4.80 -20.09 -3.09
CA SER A 28 6.12 -19.52 -2.85
C SER A 28 6.78 -20.02 -1.55
N SER A 29 5.99 -20.57 -0.61
CA SER A 29 6.51 -21.11 0.65
C SER A 29 7.08 -22.52 0.49
N THR A 30 6.67 -23.24 -0.56
CA THR A 30 7.12 -24.61 -0.90
C THR A 30 8.34 -24.67 -1.81
N ALA A 31 8.79 -23.53 -2.37
CA ALA A 31 10.01 -23.45 -3.16
C ALA A 31 11.26 -23.46 -2.23
N ILE A 32 11.45 -24.56 -1.53
CA ILE A 32 12.70 -24.89 -0.87
C ILE A 32 13.55 -25.65 -1.90
N VAL A 33 14.79 -25.20 -2.09
CA VAL A 33 15.84 -25.76 -2.98
C VAL A 33 15.81 -25.28 -4.44
N GLY A 34 16.26 -24.03 -4.65
CA GLY A 34 16.84 -23.57 -5.91
C GLY A 34 18.03 -22.67 -5.57
N ASN A 35 19.23 -23.10 -5.95
CA ASN A 35 20.52 -22.51 -5.56
C ASN A 35 20.95 -21.41 -6.54
N ASP A 36 20.01 -20.61 -7.04
CA ASP A 36 20.28 -19.57 -8.04
C ASP A 36 20.46 -18.21 -7.37
N ASP A 37 21.72 -17.81 -7.25
CA ASP A 37 22.21 -16.61 -6.54
C ASP A 37 21.80 -15.24 -7.14
N ASP A 38 20.90 -15.20 -8.14
CA ASP A 38 20.57 -13.98 -8.91
C ASP A 38 19.14 -13.43 -8.70
N ASP A 39 18.21 -14.18 -8.07
CA ASP A 39 16.80 -13.76 -7.93
C ASP A 39 16.45 -13.11 -6.57
N ARG A 40 17.41 -12.41 -5.94
CA ARG A 40 17.18 -11.62 -4.70
C ARG A 40 16.17 -10.47 -4.87
N GLN A 41 15.58 -10.30 -6.05
CA GLN A 41 14.61 -9.25 -6.37
C GLN A 41 13.15 -9.65 -6.10
N GLY A 42 12.85 -10.92 -5.79
CA GLY A 42 11.55 -11.36 -5.27
C GLY A 42 11.60 -11.51 -3.76
N GLY A 43 10.96 -10.60 -3.01
CA GLY A 43 10.87 -10.72 -1.56
C GLY A 43 10.26 -12.06 -1.13
N ARG A 44 10.80 -12.67 -0.07
CA ARG A 44 10.23 -13.92 0.45
C ARG A 44 8.95 -13.63 1.22
N TRP A 45 7.84 -14.24 0.80
CA TRP A 45 6.55 -14.14 1.49
C TRP A 45 6.59 -14.64 2.94
N SER A 46 7.58 -15.47 3.30
CA SER A 46 7.84 -15.91 4.66
C SER A 46 8.10 -14.75 5.62
N ASP A 47 8.73 -13.69 5.12
CA ASP A 47 9.16 -12.51 5.87
C ASP A 47 8.03 -11.48 5.98
N GLY A 48 6.91 -11.74 5.30
CA GLY A 48 5.74 -10.91 5.26
C GLY A 48 5.57 -10.16 3.94
N PHE A 49 4.58 -9.28 3.90
CA PHE A 49 4.30 -8.42 2.75
C PHE A 49 3.62 -7.11 3.16
N ALA A 50 3.71 -6.11 2.29
CA ALA A 50 3.04 -4.83 2.46
C ALA A 50 1.75 -4.78 1.62
N VAL A 51 0.74 -4.07 2.12
CA VAL A 51 -0.51 -3.84 1.39
C VAL A 51 -0.61 -2.36 1.00
N TRP A 52 -0.69 -2.08 -0.29
CA TRP A 52 -0.88 -0.72 -0.79
C TRP A 52 -2.36 -0.34 -0.80
N GLY A 53 -2.68 0.66 0.02
CA GLY A 53 -3.99 1.30 0.12
C GLY A 53 -4.68 1.05 1.46
N ALA A 54 -4.55 1.96 2.41
CA ALA A 54 -5.22 1.94 3.72
C ALA A 54 -6.71 2.38 3.67
N GLY A 55 -7.35 2.26 2.50
CA GLY A 55 -8.74 2.63 2.25
C GLY A 55 -9.74 1.48 2.45
N ARG A 56 -10.94 1.63 1.88
CA ARG A 56 -12.00 0.60 1.95
C ARG A 56 -11.54 -0.74 1.38
N ASN A 57 -10.96 -0.73 0.17
CA ASN A 57 -10.53 -1.94 -0.52
C ASN A 57 -9.42 -2.68 0.23
N GLY A 58 -8.38 -1.99 0.70
CA GLY A 58 -7.32 -2.64 1.49
C GLY A 58 -7.87 -3.22 2.80
N LYS A 59 -8.77 -2.53 3.48
CA LYS A 59 -9.44 -3.08 4.69
C LYS A 59 -10.32 -4.29 4.38
N ASP A 60 -11.00 -4.30 3.25
CA ASP A 60 -11.80 -5.45 2.82
C ASP A 60 -10.91 -6.64 2.39
N PHE A 61 -9.74 -6.36 1.78
CA PHE A 61 -8.70 -7.37 1.49
C PHE A 61 -8.21 -8.02 2.79
N LEU A 62 -7.83 -7.24 3.81
CA LEU A 62 -7.38 -7.77 5.11
C LEU A 62 -8.42 -8.67 5.77
N LYS A 63 -9.71 -8.32 5.67
CA LYS A 63 -10.81 -9.14 6.20
C LYS A 63 -11.09 -10.42 5.40
N ALA A 64 -10.60 -10.48 4.16
CA ALA A 64 -10.77 -11.63 3.28
C ALA A 64 -9.60 -12.62 3.37
N LEU A 65 -8.47 -12.21 3.97
CA LEU A 65 -7.33 -13.08 4.22
C LEU A 65 -7.66 -14.16 5.26
N SER A 66 -7.04 -15.32 5.07
CA SER A 66 -6.93 -16.37 6.08
C SER A 66 -6.06 -15.89 7.26
N PRO A 67 -6.32 -16.36 8.50
CA PRO A 67 -5.61 -15.87 9.69
C PRO A 67 -4.09 -16.02 9.62
N ASP A 68 -3.59 -17.11 9.04
CA ASP A 68 -2.16 -17.38 8.87
C ASP A 68 -1.51 -16.36 7.91
N VAL A 69 -2.17 -16.04 6.80
CA VAL A 69 -1.65 -15.07 5.82
C VAL A 69 -1.79 -13.64 6.36
N LEU A 70 -2.88 -13.33 7.06
CA LEU A 70 -3.06 -12.04 7.72
C LEU A 70 -1.94 -11.73 8.71
N SER A 71 -1.45 -12.74 9.45
CA SER A 71 -0.32 -12.58 10.38
C SER A 71 1.00 -12.16 9.71
N LYS A 72 1.06 -12.25 8.37
CA LYS A 72 2.21 -11.91 7.54
C LYS A 72 2.11 -10.51 6.93
N VAL A 73 1.03 -9.77 7.19
CA VAL A 73 0.90 -8.38 6.79
C VAL A 73 1.75 -7.52 7.72
N VAL A 74 2.80 -6.90 7.17
CA VAL A 74 3.74 -6.07 7.93
C VAL A 74 3.21 -4.65 8.11
N CYS A 75 2.70 -4.07 7.03
CA CYS A 75 2.19 -2.71 7.04
C CYS A 75 1.15 -2.49 5.94
N LEU A 76 0.36 -1.44 6.13
CA LEU A 76 -0.34 -0.77 5.06
C LEU A 76 0.50 0.42 4.60
N VAL A 77 0.53 0.67 3.29
CA VAL A 77 1.11 1.90 2.74
C VAL A 77 0.06 2.75 2.05
N ASP A 78 0.23 4.07 2.08
CA ASP A 78 -0.65 5.01 1.39
C ASP A 78 0.13 6.25 0.94
N VAL A 79 -0.56 7.12 0.20
CA VAL A 79 -0.08 8.47 -0.18
C VAL A 79 -0.81 9.57 0.62
N ASP A 80 -1.90 9.20 1.28
CA ASP A 80 -2.76 10.13 2.00
C ASP A 80 -2.16 10.48 3.36
N GLN A 81 -1.60 11.69 3.46
CA GLN A 81 -0.92 12.18 4.66
C GLN A 81 -1.79 12.11 5.91
N ARG A 82 -3.11 12.30 5.80
CA ARG A 82 -4.01 12.18 6.95
C ARG A 82 -4.03 10.75 7.50
N LYS A 83 -3.96 9.74 6.63
CA LYS A 83 -3.90 8.35 7.10
C LYS A 83 -2.57 8.04 7.76
N ILE A 84 -1.48 8.60 7.22
CA ILE A 84 -0.12 8.35 7.69
C ILE A 84 0.11 9.06 9.03
N GLU A 85 -0.23 10.35 9.13
CA GLU A 85 0.10 11.15 10.31
C GLU A 85 -0.98 11.13 11.39
N SER A 86 -2.27 11.12 11.02
CA SER A 86 -3.37 11.22 11.97
C SER A 86 -3.94 9.88 12.37
N ILE A 87 -4.10 8.94 11.43
CA ILE A 87 -4.66 7.61 11.73
C ILE A 87 -3.55 6.68 12.22
N ARG A 88 -2.38 6.67 11.56
CA ARG A 88 -1.14 5.92 11.87
C ARG A 88 -1.25 4.39 11.90
N TRP A 89 -2.42 3.85 12.21
CA TRP A 89 -2.64 2.44 12.47
C TRP A 89 -3.99 1.97 11.94
N TYR A 90 -4.01 0.77 11.38
CA TYR A 90 -5.22 0.00 11.22
C TYR A 90 -5.44 -0.86 12.47
N ASP A 91 -6.52 -0.58 13.18
CA ASP A 91 -6.98 -1.32 14.35
C ASP A 91 -8.28 -2.07 14.00
N ASN A 92 -8.30 -3.36 14.29
CA ASN A 92 -9.49 -4.20 14.17
C ASN A 92 -9.37 -5.38 15.15
N PRO A 93 -9.80 -5.22 16.42
CA PRO A 93 -9.55 -6.20 17.46
C PRO A 93 -10.17 -7.58 17.21
N SER A 94 -11.26 -7.65 16.43
CA SER A 94 -11.89 -8.93 16.05
C SER A 94 -11.11 -9.69 14.99
N LEU A 95 -10.27 -9.00 14.20
CA LEU A 95 -9.48 -9.57 13.13
C LEU A 95 -8.03 -9.82 13.56
N LEU A 96 -7.44 -8.87 14.30
CA LEU A 96 -6.02 -8.88 14.69
C LEU A 96 -5.79 -9.41 16.10
N GLY A 97 -6.83 -9.51 16.93
CA GLY A 97 -6.71 -9.71 18.38
C GLY A 97 -6.53 -8.39 19.12
N ARG A 98 -6.83 -8.39 20.43
CA ARG A 98 -6.74 -7.19 21.26
C ARG A 98 -5.28 -6.71 21.35
N GLY A 99 -5.06 -5.42 21.14
CA GLY A 99 -3.74 -4.79 21.24
C GLY A 99 -2.88 -4.88 19.98
N ASN A 100 -3.28 -5.70 18.99
CA ASN A 100 -2.57 -5.82 17.73
C ASN A 100 -3.07 -4.79 16.71
N ARG A 101 -2.14 -4.13 16.03
CA ARG A 101 -2.41 -3.08 15.04
C ARG A 101 -1.42 -3.22 13.89
N ILE A 102 -1.86 -2.84 12.69
CA ILE A 102 -1.01 -2.79 11.50
C ILE A 102 -0.64 -1.31 11.23
N PRO A 103 0.63 -0.93 11.16
CA PRO A 103 1.03 0.45 10.88
C PRO A 103 0.63 0.90 9.49
N ILE A 104 0.34 2.19 9.35
CA ILE A 104 0.11 2.87 8.08
C ILE A 104 1.32 3.76 7.80
N LEU A 105 2.11 3.39 6.79
CA LEU A 105 3.35 4.07 6.41
C LEU A 105 3.18 4.81 5.07
N HIS A 106 4.15 5.66 4.72
CA HIS A 106 4.20 6.26 3.39
C HIS A 106 4.77 5.24 2.40
N PHE A 107 4.25 5.17 1.18
CA PHE A 107 4.71 4.19 0.19
C PHE A 107 6.21 4.30 -0.16
N SER A 108 6.79 5.49 0.01
CA SER A 108 8.22 5.72 -0.24
C SER A 108 9.12 4.87 0.65
N ASP A 109 8.62 4.41 1.81
CA ASP A 109 9.37 3.53 2.71
C ASP A 109 9.62 2.14 2.08
N LEU A 110 8.97 1.83 0.95
CA LEU A 110 9.19 0.60 0.17
C LEU A 110 10.26 0.75 -0.93
N THR A 111 10.79 1.95 -1.16
CA THR A 111 11.73 2.22 -2.27
C THR A 111 13.06 1.49 -2.07
N ARG A 112 13.53 0.79 -3.12
CA ARG A 112 14.83 0.10 -3.10
C ARG A 112 15.96 1.12 -3.25
N ASP A 113 17.05 0.94 -2.50
CA ASP A 113 18.26 1.74 -2.66
C ASP A 113 18.84 1.52 -4.05
N GLY A 114 18.95 2.59 -4.84
CA GLY A 114 19.34 2.57 -6.26
C GLY A 114 18.38 3.32 -7.19
N ASN A 115 17.14 3.56 -6.76
CA ASN A 115 16.16 4.39 -7.50
C ASN A 115 16.07 5.84 -7.00
N VAL A 116 16.94 6.24 -6.07
CA VAL A 116 17.08 7.63 -5.63
C VAL A 116 17.89 8.38 -6.69
N GLY A 117 17.25 8.67 -7.82
CA GLY A 117 17.71 9.77 -8.65
C GLY A 117 17.70 11.02 -7.79
N THR A 118 18.83 11.72 -7.75
CA THR A 118 19.06 13.02 -7.09
C THR A 118 18.25 14.15 -7.76
N GLY A 119 16.98 13.88 -8.07
CA GLY A 119 16.01 14.81 -8.59
C GLY A 119 14.85 14.85 -7.62
N ASP A 120 14.35 16.05 -7.37
CA ASP A 120 13.18 16.33 -6.54
C ASP A 120 11.96 15.53 -7.07
N VAL A 121 11.78 14.29 -6.58
CA VAL A 121 10.72 13.39 -7.06
C VAL A 121 9.39 13.95 -6.57
N LYS A 122 8.72 14.74 -7.41
CA LYS A 122 7.34 15.16 -7.19
C LYS A 122 6.43 13.94 -7.24
N PHE A 123 6.14 13.35 -6.09
CA PHE A 123 5.18 12.27 -5.96
C PHE A 123 3.77 12.77 -6.32
N GLY A 124 3.07 12.01 -7.16
CA GLY A 124 1.72 12.36 -7.59
C GLY A 124 0.74 12.25 -6.43
N ARG A 125 0.11 13.36 -6.05
CA ARG A 125 -1.02 13.36 -5.11
C ARG A 125 -2.21 12.68 -5.77
N ILE A 126 -2.73 11.61 -5.15
CA ILE A 126 -3.96 10.97 -5.61
C ILE A 126 -5.17 11.74 -5.09
N ASP A 127 -5.71 12.65 -5.90
CA ASP A 127 -6.97 13.32 -5.62
C ASP A 127 -8.14 12.44 -6.05
N LYS A 128 -8.90 11.92 -5.06
CA LYS A 128 -10.06 11.03 -5.27
C LYS A 128 -11.33 11.75 -5.72
N ARG A 129 -11.22 12.97 -6.28
CA ARG A 129 -12.39 13.66 -6.83
C ARG A 129 -12.76 12.99 -8.15
N LYS A 130 -14.05 12.91 -8.47
CA LYS A 130 -14.54 12.32 -9.73
C LYS A 130 -13.75 12.91 -10.90
N CYS A 131 -13.28 12.05 -11.82
CA CYS A 131 -12.85 12.48 -13.14
C CYS A 131 -14.05 13.15 -13.82
N GLU A 132 -14.04 14.48 -13.88
CA GLU A 132 -14.83 15.19 -14.87
C GLU A 132 -13.96 15.28 -16.14
N GLU A 133 -14.56 14.96 -17.28
CA GLU A 133 -13.90 14.95 -18.58
C GLU A 133 -13.37 16.34 -18.94
N GLY A 134 -12.12 16.38 -19.39
CA GLY A 134 -11.55 17.51 -20.12
C GLY A 134 -11.17 18.72 -19.29
N ASP A 135 -9.91 18.81 -18.88
CA ASP A 135 -8.98 19.78 -19.48
C ASP A 135 -7.58 19.62 -18.89
N PHE A 136 -6.58 19.61 -19.76
CA PHE A 136 -5.18 19.57 -19.39
C PHE A 136 -4.76 20.95 -18.89
N VAL A 137 -4.72 21.14 -17.57
CA VAL A 137 -4.09 22.32 -16.98
C VAL A 137 -2.95 21.86 -16.08
N VAL A 138 -1.72 21.94 -16.62
CA VAL A 138 -0.51 22.04 -15.81
C VAL A 138 -0.57 23.39 -15.10
N ALA A 139 -1.17 23.42 -13.92
CA ALA A 139 -1.22 24.64 -13.11
C ALA A 139 0.20 24.92 -12.59
N SER A 140 0.87 25.87 -13.24
CA SER A 140 2.05 26.52 -12.72
C SER A 140 1.70 27.22 -11.41
N SER A 141 2.48 26.94 -10.38
CA SER A 141 2.28 27.46 -9.03
C SER A 141 2.65 28.94 -8.98
N HIS A 142 1.71 29.84 -9.27
CA HIS A 142 1.74 31.24 -8.84
C HIS A 142 0.34 31.64 -8.31
N GLN A 143 0.35 32.33 -7.17
CA GLN A 143 -0.77 32.96 -6.45
C GLN A 143 -1.68 32.09 -5.57
N ARG A 144 -1.45 32.14 -4.25
CA ARG A 144 -2.16 33.09 -3.39
C ARG A 144 -1.62 33.06 -1.96
N ALA A 145 -0.95 34.14 -1.59
CA ALA A 145 -0.81 34.55 -0.20
C ALA A 145 -2.19 34.90 0.35
N ARG A 146 -2.58 34.28 1.46
CA ARG A 146 -3.40 34.92 2.50
C ARG A 146 -2.94 34.42 3.86
N LEU A 147 -2.42 35.37 4.64
CA LEU A 147 -2.23 35.27 6.08
C LEU A 147 -3.50 34.73 6.74
N ASN A 148 -3.31 33.83 7.70
CA ASN A 148 -4.02 33.88 8.98
C ASN A 148 -3.20 33.12 10.02
N GLU A 149 -2.38 33.91 10.70
CA GLU A 149 -1.83 33.66 12.02
C GLU A 149 -2.98 33.65 13.03
N VAL A 150 -3.21 32.54 13.76
CA VAL A 150 -3.74 32.55 15.14
C VAL A 150 -3.38 31.24 15.86
N ARG A 151 -2.59 31.41 16.93
CA ARG A 151 -2.45 30.63 18.18
C ARG A 151 -2.07 29.15 18.10
N THR A 152 -0.77 28.95 18.29
CA THR A 152 -0.16 27.89 19.10
C THR A 152 -0.88 27.70 20.45
N LYS A 153 -1.45 26.51 20.67
CA LYS A 153 -1.55 25.90 21.99
C LYS A 153 -0.97 24.50 21.89
N GLY A 154 0.21 24.36 22.47
CA GLY A 154 0.89 23.08 22.65
C GLY A 154 -0.04 22.09 23.32
N ARG A 155 -0.20 20.93 22.68
CA ARG A 155 -0.60 19.70 23.34
C ARG A 155 0.57 18.75 23.21
N ASN A 156 1.05 18.34 24.38
CA ASN A 156 2.12 17.40 24.61
C ASN A 156 2.05 16.27 23.59
N PHE A 157 3.10 16.16 22.78
CA PHE A 157 3.27 15.09 21.82
C PHE A 157 3.77 13.90 22.62
N ASP A 158 2.83 13.12 23.15
CA ASP A 158 3.15 11.82 23.72
C ASP A 158 3.88 11.01 22.65
N THR A 159 5.16 10.79 22.93
CA THR A 159 6.13 10.09 22.08
C THR A 159 5.85 8.59 22.21
N GLU A 160 4.67 8.15 21.76
CA GLU A 160 4.30 6.75 21.74
C GLU A 160 4.76 6.10 20.44
N ARG A 161 5.85 5.32 20.58
CA ARG A 161 6.28 4.19 19.73
C ARG A 161 5.77 4.26 18.29
N GLN A 162 6.44 5.05 17.47
CA GLN A 162 6.49 4.77 16.04
C GLN A 162 6.96 3.32 15.92
N SER A 163 6.15 2.42 15.37
CA SER A 163 6.63 1.06 15.06
C SER A 163 7.79 1.23 14.12
N ASP A 164 8.99 1.04 14.65
CA ASP A 164 10.23 1.05 13.90
C ASP A 164 10.28 -0.29 13.17
N VAL A 165 9.42 -0.44 12.16
CA VAL A 165 9.58 -1.52 11.20
C VAL A 165 10.85 -1.20 10.45
N ASP A 166 11.84 -2.08 10.57
CA ASP A 166 13.14 -1.90 9.93
C ASP A 166 12.96 -1.61 8.43
N ARG A 167 13.50 -0.47 7.99
CA ARG A 167 13.45 -0.04 6.60
C ARG A 167 14.06 -1.06 5.66
N GLU A 168 15.10 -1.77 6.10
CA GLU A 168 15.72 -2.84 5.32
C GLU A 168 14.76 -3.99 5.01
N VAL A 169 13.89 -4.30 5.96
CA VAL A 169 12.83 -5.30 5.77
C VAL A 169 11.83 -4.77 4.75
N LEU A 170 11.30 -3.57 4.95
CA LEU A 170 10.29 -2.94 4.07
C LEU A 170 10.71 -2.89 2.59
N ARG A 171 12.00 -2.64 2.34
CA ARG A 171 12.62 -2.60 0.99
C ARG A 171 12.56 -3.93 0.25
N ARG A 172 12.50 -5.04 0.98
CA ARG A 172 12.52 -6.38 0.41
C ARG A 172 11.12 -6.97 0.28
N LEU A 173 10.15 -6.44 1.03
CA LEU A 173 8.79 -7.00 1.06
C LEU A 173 8.12 -6.99 -0.32
N PRO A 174 7.44 -8.10 -0.69
CA PRO A 174 6.42 -8.09 -1.72
C PRO A 174 5.30 -7.09 -1.39
N VAL A 175 4.62 -6.62 -2.44
CA VAL A 175 3.56 -5.62 -2.31
C VAL A 175 2.28 -6.10 -2.98
N VAL A 176 1.16 -6.01 -2.25
CA VAL A 176 -0.18 -6.26 -2.80
C VAL A 176 -0.91 -4.93 -2.95
N ILE A 177 -1.32 -4.59 -4.17
CA ILE A 177 -2.05 -3.35 -4.46
C ILE A 177 -3.56 -3.62 -4.45
N CYS A 178 -4.27 -2.92 -3.56
CA CYS A 178 -5.72 -3.01 -3.42
C CYS A 178 -6.44 -1.76 -3.97
N MET A 179 -5.77 -0.98 -4.83
CA MET A 179 -6.31 0.23 -5.46
C MET A 179 -6.60 -0.02 -6.93
N ALA A 180 -7.66 0.64 -7.43
CA ALA A 180 -7.99 0.57 -8.85
C ALA A 180 -6.98 1.38 -9.67
N MET A 181 -6.39 0.72 -10.67
CA MET A 181 -5.50 1.34 -11.64
C MET A 181 -6.30 2.28 -12.57
N PHE A 182 -5.60 3.23 -13.18
CA PHE A 182 -6.08 4.20 -14.19
C PHE A 182 -7.15 5.19 -13.70
N GLN A 183 -7.48 5.20 -12.41
CA GLN A 183 -8.41 6.16 -11.82
C GLN A 183 -7.72 7.44 -11.32
N THR A 184 -6.39 7.48 -11.43
CA THR A 184 -5.56 8.54 -10.84
C THR A 184 -4.71 9.25 -11.89
N ASN A 185 -5.10 9.21 -13.17
CA ASN A 185 -4.36 9.79 -14.28
C ASN A 185 -2.86 9.44 -14.29
N GLY A 186 -2.51 8.18 -13.99
CA GLY A 186 -1.12 7.72 -13.96
C GLY A 186 -0.38 7.94 -12.63
N ALA A 187 -0.96 8.64 -11.65
CA ALA A 187 -0.27 8.94 -10.39
C ALA A 187 0.04 7.68 -9.56
N LEU A 188 -0.91 6.75 -9.44
CA LEU A 188 -0.69 5.47 -8.77
C LEU A 188 0.38 4.66 -9.50
N GLU A 189 0.28 4.57 -10.82
CA GLU A 189 1.21 3.84 -11.69
C GLU A 189 2.65 4.37 -11.53
N SER A 190 2.82 5.70 -11.53
CA SER A 190 4.12 6.35 -11.32
C SER A 190 4.69 6.07 -9.93
N ASN A 191 3.86 6.16 -8.88
CA ASN A 191 4.28 5.85 -7.52
C ASN A 191 4.67 4.36 -7.38
N VAL A 192 3.91 3.45 -7.99
CA VAL A 192 4.20 2.01 -7.99
C VAL A 192 5.48 1.71 -8.75
N ALA A 193 5.73 2.37 -9.88
CA ALA A 193 6.99 2.25 -10.61
C ALA A 193 8.18 2.72 -9.75
N SER A 194 8.00 3.80 -8.98
CA SER A 194 9.08 4.38 -8.16
C SER A 194 9.59 3.43 -7.06
N ILE A 195 8.76 2.52 -6.55
CA ILE A 195 9.19 1.54 -5.53
C ILE A 195 10.00 0.36 -6.10
N GLY A 196 10.13 0.27 -7.43
CA GLY A 196 10.99 -0.71 -8.10
C GLY A 196 10.55 -2.16 -7.90
N ARG A 197 9.23 -2.41 -7.80
CA ARG A 197 8.66 -3.75 -7.75
C ARG A 197 8.21 -4.21 -9.13
N VAL A 198 8.24 -5.51 -9.35
CA VAL A 198 7.94 -6.15 -10.64
C VAL A 198 6.64 -6.95 -10.51
N GLU A 199 5.68 -6.66 -11.37
CA GLU A 199 4.40 -7.37 -11.40
C GLU A 199 4.59 -8.88 -11.62
N GLY A 200 3.86 -9.69 -10.85
CA GLY A 200 3.96 -11.15 -10.88
C GLY A 200 5.19 -11.74 -10.17
N LYS A 201 6.13 -10.90 -9.70
CA LYS A 201 7.33 -11.35 -8.95
C LYS A 201 7.45 -10.77 -7.54
N SER A 202 7.18 -9.48 -7.38
CA SER A 202 7.25 -8.77 -6.10
C SER A 202 6.10 -7.77 -5.92
N LEU A 203 5.16 -7.74 -6.87
CA LEU A 203 3.99 -6.87 -6.92
C LEU A 203 2.79 -7.63 -7.47
N TRP A 204 1.63 -7.52 -6.83
CA TRP A 204 0.37 -8.12 -7.30
C TRP A 204 -0.80 -7.17 -7.12
N HIS A 205 -1.70 -7.13 -8.09
CA HIS A 205 -2.93 -6.35 -8.03
C HIS A 205 -4.13 -7.22 -7.62
N ILE A 206 -4.86 -6.81 -6.57
CA ILE A 206 -6.07 -7.47 -6.09
C ILE A 206 -7.18 -6.41 -6.01
N ILE A 207 -7.94 -6.26 -7.09
CA ILE A 207 -9.11 -5.36 -7.21
C ILE A 207 -10.35 -6.20 -7.39
#